data_AF-A0A7L3PY36-F1
#
_entry.id   AF-A0A7L3PY36-F1
#
_cell.length_a   1.000
_cell.length_b   1.000
_cell.length_c   1.000
_cell.angle_alpha   90.00
_cell.angle_beta   90.00
_cell.angle_gamma   90.00
#
_symmetry.space_group_name_H-M   'P 1'
#
loop_
_entity.id
_entity.type
_entity.pdbx_description
1 polymer ?
#
loop_
_entity_poly.entity_id
_entity_poly.type
_entity_poly.pdbx_seq_one_letter_code
_entity_poly.pdbx_strand_id
1 'polypeptide(L)'
;DSGYPAYLGARLASFYERAGRARCLGSPEREGSVSIVGAVSPPGGDFSDPVTSATLGIVQVFWGLDKKLAQRKHFPSVNWLISYSRYLRALEPHYERAHPELPALRDRARRILQEEEELAEIVQLVGKASLAEGDKVTLEVAKLLKDDFLQQNGYSAYDR
;
A
#
# COMPACT_ATOMS: atom_id res chain seq x y z
N ASP A 1 20.62 -18.35 2.01
CA ASP A 1 19.32 -17.84 1.55
C ASP A 1 18.64 -18.83 0.60
N SER A 2 17.82 -19.72 1.14
CA SER A 2 16.81 -20.55 0.43
C SER A 2 17.14 -21.15 -0.95
N GLY A 3 18.42 -21.41 -1.27
CA GLY A 3 18.85 -21.95 -2.56
C GLY A 3 18.99 -20.93 -3.71
N TYR A 4 18.81 -19.63 -3.45
CA TYR A 4 18.98 -18.60 -4.48
C TYR A 4 20.45 -18.25 -4.72
N PRO A 5 20.84 -17.92 -5.97
CA PRO A 5 22.19 -17.48 -6.26
C PRO A 5 22.49 -16.10 -5.66
N ALA A 6 23.75 -15.86 -5.30
CA ALA A 6 24.20 -14.61 -4.68
C ALA A 6 23.92 -13.34 -5.53
N TYR A 7 23.74 -13.47 -6.84
CA TYR A 7 23.47 -12.36 -7.76
C TYR A 7 21.97 -12.01 -7.89
N LEU A 8 21.07 -12.64 -7.13
CA LEU A 8 19.63 -12.38 -7.20
C LEU A 8 19.29 -10.89 -7.07
N GLY A 9 19.79 -10.24 -6.00
CA GLY A 9 19.53 -8.82 -5.76
C GLY A 9 20.03 -7.92 -6.87
N ALA A 10 21.23 -8.18 -7.40
CA ALA A 10 21.81 -7.42 -8.51
C ALA A 10 20.98 -7.55 -9.80
N ARG A 11 20.45 -8.75 -10.08
CA ARG A 11 19.56 -8.97 -11.24
C ARG A 11 18.24 -8.24 -11.10
N LEU A 12 17.62 -8.27 -9.91
CA LEU A 12 16.38 -7.53 -9.64
C LEU A 12 16.61 -6.02 -9.74
N ALA A 13 17.70 -5.50 -9.18
CA ALA A 13 18.04 -4.09 -9.24
C ALA A 13 18.24 -3.64 -10.71
N SER A 14 19.05 -4.37 -11.47
CA SER A 14 19.27 -4.10 -12.89
C SER A 14 17.98 -4.11 -13.72
N PHE A 15 16.96 -4.85 -13.29
CA PHE A 15 15.66 -4.84 -13.95
C PHE A 15 14.81 -3.62 -13.55
N TYR A 16 14.59 -3.39 -12.26
CA TYR A 16 13.71 -2.32 -11.77
C TYR A 16 14.25 -0.92 -12.07
N GLU A 17 15.57 -0.71 -12.03
CA GLU A 17 16.21 0.58 -12.31
C GLU A 17 16.09 1.03 -13.78
N ARG A 18 15.58 0.17 -14.67
CA ARG A 18 15.26 0.53 -16.06
C ARG A 18 13.94 1.28 -16.20
N ALA A 19 13.11 1.30 -15.16
CA ALA A 19 11.91 2.12 -15.10
C ALA A 19 12.25 3.57 -14.76
N GLY A 20 11.44 4.51 -15.24
CA GLY A 20 11.61 5.92 -14.96
C GLY A 20 11.07 6.81 -16.07
N ARG A 21 11.01 8.11 -15.78
CA ARG A 21 10.71 9.17 -16.76
C ARG A 21 12.02 9.73 -17.29
N ALA A 22 12.17 9.79 -18.62
CA ALA A 22 13.40 10.24 -19.26
C ALA A 22 13.12 10.97 -20.58
N ARG A 23 14.07 11.83 -20.99
CA ARG A 23 14.10 12.38 -22.34
C ARG A 23 14.61 11.33 -23.31
N CYS A 24 13.90 11.12 -24.41
CA CYS A 24 14.30 10.18 -25.44
C CYS A 24 15.43 10.76 -26.30
N LEU A 25 16.33 9.89 -26.77
CA LEU A 25 17.39 10.28 -27.70
C LEU A 25 16.82 10.60 -29.09
N GLY A 26 17.54 11.44 -29.83
CA GLY A 26 17.23 11.82 -31.22
C GLY A 26 16.36 13.07 -31.35
N SER A 27 15.96 13.38 -32.59
CA SER A 27 15.05 14.48 -32.93
C SER A 27 13.71 13.93 -33.43
N PRO A 28 12.56 14.57 -33.11
CA PRO A 28 12.42 15.74 -32.24
C PRO A 28 12.67 15.39 -30.75
N GLU A 29 12.82 16.43 -29.91
CA GLU A 29 12.84 16.24 -28.45
C GLU A 29 11.54 15.57 -28.02
N ARG A 30 11.65 14.45 -27.32
CA ARG A 30 10.54 13.65 -26.82
C ARG A 30 10.80 13.30 -25.37
N GLU A 31 9.74 13.23 -24.57
CA GLU A 31 9.78 12.72 -23.21
C GLU A 31 8.91 11.48 -23.12
N GLY A 32 9.36 10.47 -22.38
CA GLY A 32 8.64 9.23 -22.17
C GLY A 32 8.86 8.69 -20.76
N SER A 33 8.05 7.71 -20.39
CA SER A 33 8.19 7.02 -19.11
C SER A 33 7.93 5.54 -19.24
N VAL A 34 8.63 4.75 -18.43
CA VAL A 34 8.34 3.33 -18.23
C VAL A 34 8.02 3.12 -16.74
N SER A 35 6.85 2.56 -16.46
CA SER A 35 6.43 2.18 -15.11
C SER A 35 6.42 0.65 -15.01
N ILE A 36 7.14 0.09 -14.05
CA ILE A 36 7.18 -1.36 -13.79
C ILE A 36 6.30 -1.65 -12.58
N VAL A 37 5.40 -2.61 -12.72
CA VAL A 37 4.62 -3.21 -11.62
C VAL A 37 4.95 -4.70 -11.59
N GLY A 38 5.69 -5.12 -10.56
CA GLY A 38 6.09 -6.51 -10.37
C GLY A 38 5.18 -7.21 -9.36
N ALA A 39 4.74 -8.43 -9.68
CA ALA A 39 4.06 -9.31 -8.73
C ALA A 39 5.06 -10.28 -8.13
N VAL A 40 5.08 -10.40 -6.80
CA VAL A 40 5.92 -11.34 -6.05
C VAL A 40 5.03 -12.25 -5.22
N SER A 41 5.24 -13.56 -5.35
CA SER A 41 4.45 -14.59 -4.68
C SER A 41 5.31 -15.36 -3.67
N PRO A 42 5.53 -14.82 -2.45
CA PRO A 42 6.32 -15.52 -1.45
C PRO A 42 5.66 -16.82 -1.01
N PRO A 43 6.45 -17.88 -0.71
CA PRO A 43 5.91 -19.12 -0.18
C PRO A 43 5.18 -18.84 1.14
N GLY A 44 3.88 -19.16 1.19
CA GLY A 44 3.05 -18.98 2.39
C GLY A 44 2.75 -17.53 2.78
N GLY A 45 3.10 -16.53 1.96
CA GLY A 45 2.94 -15.12 2.33
C GLY A 45 4.09 -14.56 3.19
N ASP A 46 5.22 -15.27 3.27
CA ASP A 46 6.36 -14.89 4.10
C ASP A 46 7.23 -13.80 3.43
N PHE A 47 7.21 -12.59 3.99
CA PHE A 47 8.02 -11.48 3.48
C PHE A 47 9.52 -11.59 3.79
N SER A 48 9.92 -12.54 4.64
CA SER A 48 11.34 -12.84 4.87
C SER A 48 11.97 -13.66 3.74
N ASP A 49 11.17 -14.12 2.78
CA ASP A 49 11.68 -14.78 1.57
C ASP A 49 12.72 -13.88 0.84
N PRO A 50 13.85 -14.45 0.37
CA PRO A 50 14.91 -13.67 -0.27
C PRO A 50 14.46 -12.84 -1.48
N VAL A 51 13.50 -13.31 -2.28
CA VAL A 51 12.98 -12.57 -3.44
C VAL A 51 12.17 -11.36 -2.96
N THR A 52 11.35 -11.55 -1.93
CA THR A 52 10.56 -10.47 -1.34
C THR A 52 11.46 -9.42 -0.70
N SER A 53 12.39 -9.85 0.15
CA SER A 53 13.35 -8.97 0.82
C SER A 53 14.19 -8.16 -0.18
N ALA A 54 14.71 -8.80 -1.23
CA ALA A 54 15.46 -8.11 -2.28
C ALA A 54 14.58 -7.11 -3.04
N THR A 55 13.34 -7.48 -3.38
CA THR A 55 12.41 -6.59 -4.10
C THR A 55 12.07 -5.36 -3.27
N LEU A 56 11.75 -5.53 -1.98
CA LEU A 56 11.45 -4.43 -1.05
C LEU A 56 12.61 -3.45 -0.88
N GLY A 57 13.85 -3.92 -1.01
CA GLY A 57 15.03 -3.06 -0.98
C GLY A 57 15.17 -2.13 -2.19
N ILE A 58 14.52 -2.45 -3.31
CA ILE A 58 14.68 -1.77 -4.60
C ILE A 58 13.45 -0.88 -4.92
N VAL A 59 12.25 -1.43 -4.76
CA VAL A 59 11.02 -0.75 -5.19
C VAL A 59 10.67 0.44 -4.29
N GLN A 60 10.06 1.46 -4.88
CA GLN A 60 9.65 2.68 -4.16
C GLN A 60 8.22 2.60 -3.60
N VAL A 61 7.43 1.64 -4.08
CA VAL A 61 6.05 1.39 -3.65
C VAL A 61 5.87 -0.10 -3.41
N PHE A 62 5.19 -0.43 -2.32
CA PHE A 62 4.85 -1.79 -1.97
C PHE A 62 3.37 -1.86 -1.59
N TRP A 63 2.64 -2.73 -2.28
CA TRP A 63 1.25 -3.09 -1.96
C TRP A 63 1.24 -4.52 -1.43
N GLY A 64 1.28 -4.65 -0.10
CA GLY A 64 1.20 -5.94 0.56
C GLY A 64 -0.23 -6.44 0.57
N LEU A 65 -0.49 -7.63 0.01
CA LEU A 65 -1.81 -8.26 0.06
C LEU A 65 -1.95 -9.12 1.32
N ASP A 66 -3.08 -9.01 2.01
CA ASP A 66 -3.36 -9.77 3.23
C ASP A 66 -4.42 -10.85 3.03
N LYS A 67 -4.04 -12.08 3.40
CA LYS A 67 -4.87 -13.27 3.36
C LYS A 67 -6.12 -13.13 4.25
N LYS A 68 -6.03 -12.47 5.41
CA LYS A 68 -7.16 -12.27 6.33
C LYS A 68 -8.24 -11.38 5.72
N LEU A 69 -7.87 -10.39 4.92
CA LEU A 69 -8.81 -9.53 4.18
C LEU A 69 -9.48 -10.33 3.06
N ALA A 70 -8.69 -11.04 2.24
CA ALA A 70 -9.21 -11.86 1.17
C ALA A 70 -10.17 -12.96 1.65
N GLN A 71 -9.85 -13.63 2.77
CA GLN A 71 -10.71 -14.66 3.38
C GLN A 71 -12.06 -14.10 3.86
N ARG A 72 -12.11 -12.82 4.25
CA ARG A 72 -13.33 -12.11 4.63
C ARG A 72 -14.05 -11.47 3.42
N LYS A 73 -13.59 -11.73 2.20
CA LYS A 73 -14.10 -11.13 0.95
C LYS A 73 -13.98 -9.60 0.91
N HIS A 74 -13.01 -9.04 1.64
CA HIS A 74 -12.63 -7.64 1.51
C HIS A 74 -11.67 -7.50 0.32
N PHE A 75 -12.13 -6.82 -0.72
CA PHE A 75 -11.37 -6.62 -1.97
C PHE A 75 -11.36 -5.14 -2.35
N PRO A 76 -10.24 -4.64 -2.91
CA PRO A 76 -8.94 -5.31 -3.04
C PRO A 76 -8.30 -5.58 -1.67
N SER A 77 -7.68 -6.75 -1.49
CA SER A 77 -7.18 -7.22 -0.18
C SER A 77 -5.83 -6.62 0.20
N VAL A 78 -5.66 -5.30 0.03
CA VAL A 78 -4.44 -4.56 0.33
C VAL A 78 -4.37 -4.26 1.82
N ASN A 79 -3.27 -4.63 2.46
CA ASN A 79 -3.02 -4.28 3.84
C ASN A 79 -2.50 -2.85 3.95
N TRP A 80 -3.36 -1.97 4.45
CA TRP A 80 -3.08 -0.54 4.58
C TRP A 80 -2.06 -0.18 5.67
N LEU A 81 -1.71 -1.10 6.57
CA LEU A 81 -0.73 -0.85 7.65
C LEU A 81 0.70 -1.12 7.19
N ILE A 82 0.92 -2.20 6.43
CA ILE A 82 2.27 -2.59 5.94
C ILE A 82 2.63 -1.97 4.60
N SER A 83 1.62 -1.59 3.79
CA SER A 83 1.85 -1.03 2.47
C SER A 83 2.40 0.40 2.57
N TYR A 84 3.25 0.78 1.62
CA TYR A 84 3.85 2.11 1.62
C TYR A 84 4.14 2.62 0.21
N SER A 85 4.30 3.95 0.12
CA SER A 85 4.79 4.63 -1.07
C SER A 85 5.79 5.71 -0.67
N ARG A 86 6.98 5.69 -1.28
CA ARG A 86 8.01 6.73 -1.11
C ARG A 86 7.80 7.95 -2.00
N TYR A 87 6.83 7.89 -2.91
CA TYR A 87 6.54 8.99 -3.84
C TYR A 87 5.65 10.10 -3.27
N LEU A 88 5.09 9.95 -2.06
CA LEU A 88 4.14 10.91 -1.50
C LEU A 88 4.69 12.34 -1.47
N ARG A 89 5.96 12.52 -1.07
CA ARG A 89 6.62 13.85 -1.06
C ARG A 89 6.83 14.42 -2.45
N ALA A 90 7.17 13.57 -3.44
CA ALA A 90 7.35 14.01 -4.82
C ALA A 90 6.02 14.41 -5.49
N LEU A 91 4.90 13.84 -5.03
CA LEU A 91 3.55 14.12 -5.53
C LEU A 91 2.87 15.30 -4.82
N GLU A 92 3.40 15.76 -3.70
CA GLU A 92 2.82 16.84 -2.90
C GLU A 92 2.54 18.12 -3.71
N PRO A 93 3.47 18.66 -4.54
CA PRO A 93 3.18 19.86 -5.35
C PRO A 93 2.10 19.65 -6.43
N HIS A 94 1.86 18.40 -6.84
CA HIS A 94 0.76 18.09 -7.74
C HIS A 94 -0.57 18.14 -6.99
N TYR A 95 -0.64 17.48 -5.83
CA TYR A 95 -1.85 17.45 -5.02
C TYR A 95 -2.20 18.80 -4.41
N GLU A 96 -1.25 19.60 -3.94
CA GLU A 96 -1.52 20.95 -3.44
C GLU A 96 -2.20 21.84 -4.49
N ARG A 97 -1.85 21.68 -5.76
CA ARG A 97 -2.45 22.45 -6.87
C ARG A 97 -3.81 21.93 -7.30
N ALA A 98 -3.99 20.62 -7.39
CA ALA A 98 -5.20 20.01 -7.94
C ALA A 98 -6.25 19.63 -6.87
N HIS A 99 -5.77 19.19 -5.70
CA HIS A 99 -6.56 18.58 -4.63
C HIS A 99 -5.95 18.92 -3.24
N PRO A 100 -5.97 20.19 -2.81
CA PRO A 100 -5.23 20.65 -1.63
C PRO A 100 -5.62 19.96 -0.31
N GLU A 101 -6.84 19.45 -0.21
CA GLU A 101 -7.32 18.73 0.99
C GLU A 101 -6.84 17.28 1.06
N LEU A 102 -6.47 16.68 -0.08
CA LEU A 102 -6.19 15.24 -0.17
C LEU A 102 -5.04 14.78 0.73
N PRO A 103 -3.89 15.48 0.84
CA PRO A 103 -2.81 15.06 1.73
C PRO A 103 -3.25 14.97 3.20
N ALA A 104 -3.98 15.99 3.68
CA ALA A 104 -4.47 16.04 5.05
C ALA A 104 -5.53 14.95 5.32
N LEU A 105 -6.45 14.74 4.39
CA LEU A 105 -7.47 13.69 4.50
C LEU A 105 -6.85 12.29 4.50
N ARG A 106 -5.86 12.03 3.63
CA ARG A 106 -5.09 10.78 3.60
C ARG A 106 -4.40 10.52 4.94
N ASP A 107 -3.71 11.51 5.47
CA ASP A 107 -2.94 11.34 6.71
C ASP A 107 -3.87 11.13 7.91
N ARG A 108 -5.04 11.78 7.92
CA ARG A 108 -6.09 11.55 8.91
C ARG A 108 -6.67 10.14 8.80
N ALA A 109 -7.02 9.68 7.59
CA ALA A 109 -7.55 8.35 7.37
C ALA A 109 -6.55 7.26 7.80
N ARG A 110 -5.26 7.45 7.47
CA ARG A 110 -4.19 6.54 7.89
C ARG A 110 -4.06 6.48 9.42
N ARG A 111 -4.15 7.63 10.10
CA ARG A 111 -4.11 7.68 11.56
C ARG A 111 -5.28 6.94 12.19
N ILE A 112 -6.50 7.17 11.70
CA ILE A 112 -7.71 6.49 12.20
C ILE A 112 -7.58 4.97 12.04
N LEU A 113 -7.07 4.49 10.90
CA LEU A 113 -6.87 3.05 10.66
C LEU A 113 -5.79 2.46 11.58
N GLN A 114 -4.77 3.23 11.94
CA GLN A 114 -3.73 2.79 12.88
C GLN A 114 -4.24 2.75 14.32
N GLU A 115 -4.93 3.80 14.76
CA GLU A 115 -5.57 3.87 16.08
C GLU A 115 -6.61 2.75 16.25
N GLU A 116 -7.36 2.40 15.18
CA GLU A 116 -8.30 1.29 15.24
C GLU A 116 -7.64 -0.07 15.46
N GLU A 117 -6.48 -0.35 14.85
CA GLU A 117 -5.77 -1.62 15.08
C GLU A 117 -5.34 -1.73 16.56
N GLU A 118 -4.79 -0.65 17.12
CA GLU A 118 -4.39 -0.58 18.54
C GLU A 118 -5.59 -0.77 19.47
N LEU A 119 -6.71 -0.11 19.16
CA LEU A 119 -7.95 -0.26 19.93
C LEU A 119 -8.59 -1.64 19.77
N ALA A 120 -8.50 -2.27 18.61
CA ALA A 120 -9.05 -3.60 18.36
C ALA A 120 -8.38 -4.67 19.24
N GLU A 121 -7.07 -4.56 19.47
CA GLU A 121 -6.36 -5.42 20.42
C GLU A 121 -6.87 -5.23 21.85
N ILE A 122 -7.05 -3.98 22.29
CA ILE A 122 -7.60 -3.66 23.62
C ILE A 122 -9.03 -4.23 23.75
N VAL A 123 -9.88 -4.05 22.73
CA VAL A 123 -11.26 -4.58 22.71
C VAL A 123 -11.28 -6.10 22.87
N GLN A 124 -10.34 -6.82 22.26
CA GLN A 124 -10.24 -8.27 22.42
C GLN A 124 -9.88 -8.70 23.84
N LEU A 125 -9.12 -7.87 24.58
CA LEU A 125 -8.68 -8.16 25.95
C LEU A 125 -9.71 -7.78 27.01
N VAL A 126 -10.30 -6.58 26.92
CA VAL A 126 -11.15 -6.01 27.99
C VAL A 126 -12.59 -5.73 27.59
N GLY A 127 -12.95 -5.95 26.32
CA GLY A 127 -14.28 -5.73 25.76
C GLY A 127 -14.59 -4.28 25.36
N LYS A 128 -15.44 -4.10 24.34
CA LYS A 128 -15.80 -2.79 23.76
C LYS A 128 -16.47 -1.82 24.75
N ALA A 129 -17.14 -2.35 25.78
CA ALA A 129 -17.82 -1.53 26.78
C ALA A 129 -16.86 -0.69 27.63
N SER A 130 -15.59 -1.11 27.73
CA SER A 130 -14.56 -0.49 28.57
C SER A 130 -13.88 0.72 27.91
N LEU A 131 -14.18 1.01 26.64
CA LEU A 131 -13.58 2.11 25.89
C LEU A 131 -14.25 3.46 26.16
N ALA A 132 -13.48 4.54 26.00
CA ALA A 132 -14.03 5.90 26.00
C ALA A 132 -14.90 6.14 24.77
N GLU A 133 -15.83 7.10 24.84
CA GLU A 133 -16.72 7.42 23.71
C GLU A 133 -15.94 7.87 22.46
N GLY A 134 -14.82 8.58 22.64
CA GLY A 134 -13.94 8.96 21.53
C GLY A 134 -13.37 7.75 20.78
N ASP A 135 -12.89 6.74 21.52
CA ASP A 135 -12.34 5.52 20.94
C ASP A 135 -13.42 4.73 20.19
N LYS A 136 -14.64 4.68 20.73
CA LYS A 136 -15.78 4.07 20.05
C LYS A 136 -16.07 4.77 18.72
N VAL A 137 -16.00 6.10 18.68
CA VAL A 137 -16.15 6.86 17.43
C VAL A 137 -15.02 6.52 16.45
N THR A 138 -13.77 6.43 16.90
CA THR A 138 -12.65 6.00 16.05
C THR A 138 -12.90 4.63 15.43
N LEU A 139 -13.37 3.65 16.21
CA LEU A 139 -13.72 2.31 15.71
C LEU A 139 -14.82 2.36 14.63
N GLU A 140 -15.88 3.15 14.83
CA GLU A 140 -16.97 3.25 13.86
C GLU A 140 -16.53 3.99 12.58
N VAL A 141 -15.72 5.04 12.69
CA VAL A 141 -15.18 5.77 11.52
C VAL A 141 -14.20 4.89 10.75
N ALA A 142 -13.34 4.12 11.44
CA ALA A 142 -12.46 3.17 10.79
C ALA A 142 -13.24 2.07 10.06
N LYS A 143 -14.36 1.60 10.63
CA LYS A 143 -15.26 0.66 9.95
C LYS A 143 -15.84 1.28 8.68
N LEU A 144 -16.33 2.52 8.73
CA LEU A 144 -16.81 3.25 7.55
C LEU A 144 -15.71 3.33 6.47
N LEU A 145 -14.47 3.67 6.86
CA LEU A 145 -13.35 3.72 5.91
C LEU A 145 -13.07 2.34 5.28
N LYS A 146 -13.15 1.26 6.06
CA LYS A 146 -12.88 -0.10 5.56
C LYS A 146 -13.96 -0.59 4.61
N ASP A 147 -15.22 -0.41 4.97
CA ASP A 147 -16.36 -1.01 4.29
C ASP A 147 -16.86 -0.16 3.11
N ASP A 148 -16.79 1.18 3.22
CA ASP A 148 -17.39 2.10 2.25
C ASP A 148 -16.36 2.89 1.40
N PHE A 149 -15.07 2.86 1.76
CA PHE A 149 -14.02 3.58 1.01
C PHE A 149 -12.92 2.66 0.49
N LEU A 150 -12.34 1.81 1.33
CA LEU A 150 -11.24 0.91 0.94
C LEU A 150 -11.72 -0.33 0.20
N GLN A 151 -12.93 -0.80 0.48
CA GLN A 151 -13.54 -1.90 -0.27
C GLN A 151 -14.09 -1.38 -1.58
N GLN A 152 -13.71 -2.02 -2.68
CA GLN A 152 -14.20 -1.69 -4.01
C GLN A 152 -14.54 -2.94 -4.82
N ASN A 153 -15.69 -2.93 -5.49
CA ASN A 153 -16.15 -4.03 -6.33
C ASN A 153 -15.88 -3.75 -7.81
N GLY A 154 -14.72 -4.24 -8.28
CA GLY A 154 -14.29 -4.14 -9.67
C GLY A 154 -15.22 -4.76 -10.73
N TYR A 155 -16.22 -5.55 -10.33
CA TYR A 155 -17.24 -6.09 -11.24
C TYR A 155 -18.47 -5.18 -11.39
N SER A 156 -18.61 -4.15 -10.56
CA SER A 156 -19.72 -3.22 -10.64
C SER A 156 -19.50 -2.18 -11.74
N ALA A 157 -20.57 -1.53 -12.21
CA ALA A 157 -20.46 -0.51 -13.26
C ALA A 157 -19.91 0.84 -12.77
N TYR A 158 -19.98 1.10 -11.46
CA TYR A 158 -19.67 2.40 -10.84
C TYR A 158 -18.43 2.38 -9.93
N ASP A 159 -17.86 1.20 -9.67
CA ASP A 159 -16.75 0.96 -8.74
C ASP A 159 -15.66 0.05 -9.36
N ARG A 160 -15.46 0.21 -10.68
CA ARG A 160 -14.51 -0.55 -11.51
C ARG A 160 -13.16 0.13 -11.68
#